data_AF-A0A831NUX8-F1
#
_entry.id   AF-A0A831NUX8-F1
#
_cell.length_a   1.000
_cell.length_b   1.000
_cell.length_c   1.000
_cell.angle_alpha   90.00
_cell.angle_beta   90.00
_cell.angle_gamma   90.00
#
_symmetry.space_group_name_H-M   'P 1'
#
loop_
_entity.id
_entity.type
_entity.pdbx_description
1 polymer ?
#
loop_
_entity_poly.entity_id
_entity_poly.type
_entity_poly.pdbx_seq_one_letter_code
_entity_poly.pdbx_strand_id
1 'polypeptide(L)'
;LSVGTIAEHYNTRDLGKLSYRSSKLLAIAIILLSLAIGGISPFIGAFGKSKISEGLCGFLKYLLYLGGTGTLVSFTKLNYYLSKRKEKAEIPRKKTIIPLLLGILTLVGGIYLYSHFNILKDLTSIAIAFILFYLLKKLGVFEISTEAFIPEQFRSLGKEINAYMFLFTALLLLFLLNFL
;
A
#
# COMPACT_ATOMS: atom_id res chain seq x y z
N LEU A 1 7.57 -1.78 -4.88
CA LEU A 1 8.60 -2.84 -4.95
C LEU A 1 8.00 -4.21 -5.27
N SER A 2 7.16 -4.77 -4.39
CA SER A 2 6.67 -6.17 -4.48
C SER A 2 5.76 -6.46 -5.68
N VAL A 3 4.89 -5.53 -6.07
CA VAL A 3 4.10 -5.66 -7.30
C VAL A 3 4.98 -5.52 -8.55
N GLY A 4 6.08 -4.77 -8.46
CA GLY A 4 7.09 -4.69 -9.51
C GLY A 4 7.77 -6.04 -9.75
N THR A 5 8.02 -6.81 -8.70
CA THR A 5 8.53 -8.19 -8.80
C THR A 5 7.57 -9.11 -9.55
N ILE A 6 6.25 -8.94 -9.36
CA ILE A 6 5.23 -9.69 -10.11
C ILE A 6 5.22 -9.23 -11.57
N ALA A 7 5.24 -7.91 -11.81
CA ALA A 7 5.24 -7.35 -13.16
C ALA A 7 6.47 -7.80 -13.99
N GLU A 8 7.64 -7.87 -13.35
CA GLU A 8 8.86 -8.38 -13.95
C GLU A 8 8.76 -9.89 -14.22
N HIS A 9 8.24 -10.67 -13.27
CA HIS A 9 8.07 -12.12 -13.47
C HIS A 9 7.12 -12.46 -14.63
N TYR A 10 6.01 -11.72 -14.76
CA TYR A 10 5.03 -11.93 -15.82
C TYR A 10 5.32 -11.09 -17.08
N ASN A 11 6.42 -10.32 -17.13
CA ASN A 11 6.77 -9.40 -18.20
C ASN A 11 5.61 -8.49 -18.66
N THR A 12 4.79 -8.05 -17.71
CA THR A 12 3.62 -7.23 -18.01
C THR A 12 3.28 -6.32 -16.85
N ARG A 13 2.72 -5.14 -17.15
CA ARG A 13 2.16 -4.21 -16.15
C ARG A 13 0.63 -4.20 -16.16
N ASP A 14 0.03 -5.05 -16.98
CA ASP A 14 -1.40 -5.21 -17.06
C ASP A 14 -1.91 -5.92 -15.80
N LEU A 15 -2.63 -5.18 -14.95
CA LEU A 15 -3.17 -5.68 -13.69
C LEU A 15 -4.05 -6.92 -13.88
N GLY A 16 -4.72 -7.04 -15.03
CA GLY A 16 -5.55 -8.17 -15.38
C GLY A 16 -4.78 -9.48 -15.55
N LYS A 17 -3.46 -9.40 -15.75
CA LYS A 17 -2.54 -10.53 -15.99
C LYS A 17 -1.66 -10.87 -14.79
N LEU A 18 -1.67 -10.06 -13.73
CA LEU A 18 -0.82 -10.27 -12.55
C LEU A 18 -1.54 -11.11 -11.48
N SER A 19 -0.81 -12.00 -10.81
CA SER A 19 -1.30 -12.79 -9.68
C SER A 19 -0.17 -13.16 -8.73
N TYR A 20 -0.44 -13.14 -7.42
CA TYR A 20 0.48 -13.69 -6.40
C TYR A 20 0.01 -15.03 -5.84
N ARG A 21 -1.08 -15.61 -6.38
CA ARG A 21 -1.73 -16.80 -5.79
C ARG A 21 -0.78 -17.99 -5.62
N SER A 22 0.20 -18.14 -6.53
CA SER A 22 1.23 -19.19 -6.49
C SER A 22 2.23 -19.01 -5.35
N SER A 23 2.23 -17.86 -4.66
CA SER A 23 3.20 -17.55 -3.61
C SER A 23 2.57 -16.88 -2.40
N LYS A 24 2.29 -17.70 -1.38
CA LYS A 24 1.78 -17.23 -0.07
C LYS A 24 2.71 -16.21 0.60
N LEU A 25 4.02 -16.39 0.48
CA LEU A 25 5.00 -15.46 1.06
C LEU A 25 4.93 -14.08 0.38
N LEU A 26 4.78 -14.05 -0.94
CA LEU A 26 4.62 -12.79 -1.65
C LEU A 26 3.29 -12.12 -1.34
N ALA A 27 2.22 -12.90 -1.18
CA ALA A 27 0.93 -12.39 -0.73
C ALA A 27 1.06 -11.69 0.63
N ILE A 28 1.69 -12.35 1.61
CA ILE A 28 1.95 -11.78 2.94
C ILE A 28 2.76 -10.48 2.81
N ALA A 29 3.86 -10.51 2.05
CA ALA A 29 4.69 -9.32 1.85
C ALA A 29 3.91 -8.13 1.27
N ILE A 30 3.08 -8.37 0.25
CA ILE A 30 2.26 -7.32 -0.38
C ILE A 30 1.22 -6.78 0.60
N ILE A 31 0.59 -7.65 1.40
CA ILE A 31 -0.38 -7.23 2.41
C ILE A 31 0.30 -6.37 3.48
N LEU A 32 1.43 -6.82 4.04
CA LEU A 32 2.18 -6.06 5.06
C LEU A 32 2.56 -4.67 4.53
N LEU A 33 3.10 -4.59 3.32
CA LEU A 33 3.49 -3.32 2.71
C LEU A 33 2.27 -2.44 2.38
N SER A 34 1.14 -3.04 1.99
CA SER A 34 -0.11 -2.32 1.75
C SER A 34 -0.64 -1.68 3.03
N LEU A 35 -0.59 -2.39 4.16
CA LEU A 35 -0.96 -1.88 5.47
C LEU A 35 0.00 -0.78 5.95
N ALA A 36 1.30 -0.95 5.71
CA ALA A 36 2.31 0.04 6.03
C ALA A 36 2.09 1.35 5.27
N ILE A 37 1.90 1.32 3.95
CA ILE A 37 1.63 2.53 3.14
C ILE A 37 0.25 3.12 3.48
N GLY A 38 -0.73 2.24 3.72
CA GLY A 38 -2.05 2.60 4.24
C GLY A 38 -1.99 3.31 5.60
N GLY A 39 -0.89 3.17 6.34
CA GLY A 39 -0.70 3.77 7.65
C GLY A 39 -1.56 3.15 8.73
N ILE A 40 -1.80 1.84 8.64
CA ILE A 40 -2.48 1.05 9.67
C ILE A 40 -1.50 0.76 10.80
N SER A 41 -1.92 0.92 12.05
CA SER A 41 -1.13 0.51 13.21
C SER A 41 -1.02 -1.04 13.25
N PRO A 42 0.13 -1.64 13.59
CA PRO A 42 1.33 -1.06 14.20
C PRO A 42 2.49 -0.79 13.23
N PHE A 43 2.22 -0.47 11.95
CA PHE A 43 3.28 -0.27 10.95
C PHE A 43 3.87 1.15 11.01
N ILE A 44 5.10 1.30 10.52
CA ILE A 44 5.84 2.58 10.51
C ILE A 44 5.09 3.72 9.82
N GLY A 45 4.25 3.42 8.83
CA GLY A 45 3.44 4.44 8.18
C GLY A 45 2.38 5.06 9.09
N ALA A 46 1.88 4.32 10.09
CA ALA A 46 0.98 4.88 11.11
C ALA A 46 1.72 5.88 12.01
N PHE A 47 2.95 5.55 12.43
CA PHE A 47 3.82 6.48 13.15
C PHE A 47 4.05 7.77 12.36
N GLY A 48 4.44 7.64 11.08
CA GLY A 48 4.69 8.79 10.22
C GLY A 48 3.45 9.68 10.05
N LYS A 49 2.28 9.09 9.78
CA LYS A 49 1.02 9.84 9.66
C LYS A 49 0.59 10.48 10.97
N SER A 50 0.82 9.82 12.10
CA SER A 50 0.51 10.37 13.42
C SER A 50 1.34 11.63 13.68
N LYS A 51 2.66 11.57 13.45
CA LYS A 51 3.58 12.71 13.60
C LYS A 51 3.23 13.88 12.69
N ILE A 52 2.83 13.61 11.44
CA ILE A 52 2.32 14.65 10.54
C ILE A 52 1.02 15.25 11.09
N SER A 53 0.11 14.42 11.58
CA SER A 53 -1.20 14.87 12.08
C SER A 53 -1.15 15.68 13.37
N GLU A 54 -0.08 15.54 14.17
CA GLU A 54 0.19 16.36 15.36
C GLU A 54 0.40 17.83 14.98
N GLY A 55 1.03 18.10 13.83
CA GLY A 55 1.30 19.45 13.32
C GLY A 55 0.16 20.05 12.46
N LEU A 56 -0.94 19.33 12.25
CA LEU A 56 -2.04 19.77 11.38
C LEU A 56 -3.31 20.07 12.19
N CYS A 57 -4.01 21.12 11.80
CA CYS A 57 -5.31 21.51 12.38
C CYS A 57 -6.39 21.65 11.31
N GLY A 58 -7.65 21.49 11.72
CA GLY A 58 -8.83 21.71 10.89
C GLY A 58 -8.85 20.89 9.60
N PHE A 59 -9.13 21.56 8.49
CA PHE A 59 -9.35 20.95 7.16
C PHE A 59 -8.18 20.08 6.67
N LEU A 60 -6.94 20.52 6.90
CA LEU A 60 -5.73 19.79 6.49
C LEU A 60 -5.63 18.41 7.14
N LYS A 61 -6.08 18.29 8.39
CA LYS A 61 -6.10 17.02 9.12
C LYS A 61 -7.12 16.05 8.52
N TYR A 62 -8.28 16.54 8.11
CA TYR A 62 -9.29 15.74 7.43
C TYR A 62 -8.85 15.30 6.03
N LEU A 63 -8.16 16.18 5.28
CA LEU A 63 -7.54 15.84 4.00
C LEU A 63 -6.51 14.70 4.16
N LEU A 64 -5.68 14.74 5.21
CA LEU A 64 -4.74 13.67 5.51
C LEU A 64 -5.46 12.33 5.74
N TYR A 65 -6.56 12.34 6.50
CA TYR A 65 -7.36 11.13 6.73
C TYR A 65 -8.03 10.64 5.45
N LEU A 66 -8.61 11.53 4.63
CA LEU A 66 -9.18 11.18 3.34
C LEU A 66 -8.14 10.56 2.42
N GLY A 67 -6.96 11.16 2.30
CA GLY A 67 -5.84 10.61 1.53
C GLY A 67 -5.42 9.22 2.04
N GLY A 68 -5.38 9.03 3.36
CA GLY A 68 -5.13 7.74 3.98
C GLY A 68 -6.17 6.68 3.61
N THR A 69 -7.45 7.02 3.68
CA THR A 69 -8.54 6.10 3.28
C THR A 69 -8.50 5.77 1.79
N GLY A 70 -8.28 6.74 0.91
CA GLY A 70 -8.15 6.50 -0.54
C GLY A 70 -6.97 5.59 -0.88
N THR A 71 -5.86 5.75 -0.16
CA THR A 71 -4.68 4.87 -0.26
C THR A 71 -5.04 3.44 0.10
N LEU A 72 -5.73 3.24 1.23
CA LEU A 72 -6.18 1.93 1.68
C LEU A 72 -7.11 1.27 0.67
N VAL A 73 -8.14 1.99 0.18
CA VAL A 73 -9.07 1.48 -0.83
C VAL A 73 -8.34 1.02 -2.10
N SER A 74 -7.37 1.82 -2.56
CA SER A 74 -6.58 1.51 -3.75
C SER A 74 -5.75 0.24 -3.57
N PHE A 75 -5.03 0.11 -2.45
CA PHE A 75 -4.25 -1.08 -2.16
C PHE A 75 -5.12 -2.32 -1.90
N THR A 76 -6.27 -2.13 -1.27
CA THR A 76 -7.27 -3.18 -1.09
C THR A 76 -7.77 -3.70 -2.43
N LYS A 77 -8.13 -2.82 -3.38
CA LYS A 77 -8.55 -3.18 -4.73
C LYS A 77 -7.42 -3.90 -5.49
N LEU A 78 -6.19 -3.42 -5.35
CA LEU A 78 -4.99 -4.06 -5.91
C LEU A 78 -4.82 -5.50 -5.40
N ASN A 79 -4.85 -5.70 -4.07
CA ASN A 79 -4.74 -7.03 -3.47
C ASN A 79 -5.88 -7.95 -3.91
N TYR A 80 -7.10 -7.41 -4.02
CA TYR A 80 -8.25 -8.16 -4.54
C TYR A 80 -7.97 -8.70 -5.96
N TYR A 81 -7.53 -7.87 -6.90
CA TYR A 81 -7.21 -8.31 -8.26
C TYR A 81 -6.09 -9.36 -8.30
N LEU A 82 -5.00 -9.12 -7.57
CA LEU A 82 -3.86 -10.04 -7.51
C LEU A 82 -4.21 -11.39 -6.87
N SER A 83 -5.25 -11.44 -6.03
CA SER A 83 -5.73 -12.68 -5.38
C SER A 83 -6.70 -13.51 -6.24
N LYS A 84 -7.41 -12.89 -7.19
CA LYS A 84 -8.55 -13.50 -7.91
C LYS A 84 -8.13 -14.44 -9.04
N ARG A 85 -7.04 -14.14 -9.74
CA ARG A 85 -6.66 -14.82 -11.01
C ARG A 85 -5.98 -16.18 -10.77
N LYS A 86 -6.33 -17.17 -11.62
CA LYS A 86 -5.69 -18.49 -11.70
C LYS A 86 -4.25 -18.36 -12.23
N GLU A 87 -3.35 -19.12 -11.62
CA GLU A 87 -1.91 -19.08 -11.86
C GLU A 87 -1.54 -19.49 -13.28
N LYS A 88 -0.57 -18.79 -13.88
CA LYS A 88 0.11 -19.24 -15.11
C LYS A 88 1.56 -19.66 -14.87
N ALA A 89 2.19 -19.21 -13.78
CA ALA A 89 3.58 -19.52 -13.45
C ALA A 89 3.83 -19.43 -11.93
N GLU A 90 4.69 -20.31 -11.42
CA GLU A 90 5.17 -20.25 -10.04
C GLU A 90 6.19 -19.12 -9.87
N ILE A 91 6.01 -18.29 -8.83
CA ILE A 91 6.94 -17.21 -8.52
C ILE A 91 8.10 -17.77 -7.67
N PRO A 92 9.37 -17.61 -8.09
CA PRO A 92 10.51 -18.13 -7.35
C PRO A 92 10.60 -17.54 -5.94
N ARG A 93 10.86 -18.38 -4.93
CA ARG A 93 11.04 -17.95 -3.53
C ARG A 93 12.12 -16.88 -3.36
N LYS A 94 13.19 -16.91 -4.15
CA LYS A 94 14.24 -15.88 -4.11
C LYS A 94 13.69 -14.48 -4.34
N LYS A 95 12.66 -14.34 -5.18
CA LYS A 95 12.00 -13.07 -5.49
C LYS A 95 11.06 -12.58 -4.36
N THR A 96 10.75 -13.43 -3.37
CA THR A 96 9.82 -13.08 -2.28
C THR A 96 10.52 -12.59 -1.01
N ILE A 97 11.81 -12.89 -0.84
CA ILE A 97 12.57 -12.61 0.38
C ILE A 97 12.68 -11.10 0.63
N ILE A 98 13.10 -10.32 -0.36
CA ILE A 98 13.29 -8.87 -0.23
C ILE A 98 11.95 -8.16 0.11
N PRO A 99 10.84 -8.40 -0.64
CA PRO A 99 9.52 -7.91 -0.26
C PRO A 99 9.12 -8.22 1.18
N LEU A 100 9.36 -9.46 1.62
CA LEU A 100 8.96 -9.93 2.94
C LEU A 100 9.77 -9.24 4.03
N LEU A 101 11.10 -9.17 3.87
CA LEU A 101 11.98 -8.48 4.81
C LEU A 101 11.59 -7.01 4.96
N LEU A 102 11.27 -6.33 3.86
CA LEU A 102 10.77 -4.95 3.92
C LEU A 102 9.43 -4.85 4.65
N GLY A 103 8.49 -5.75 4.38
CA GLY A 103 7.21 -5.81 5.12
C GLY A 103 7.43 -5.99 6.62
N ILE A 104 8.32 -6.89 7.01
CA ILE A 104 8.68 -7.13 8.42
C ILE A 104 9.35 -5.89 9.02
N LEU A 105 10.29 -5.26 8.32
CA LEU A 105 10.96 -4.04 8.79
C LEU A 105 9.96 -2.90 9.02
N THR A 106 8.95 -2.75 8.16
CA THR A 106 7.90 -1.75 8.39
C THR A 106 7.08 -2.02 9.64
N LEU A 107 6.87 -3.30 9.99
CA LEU A 107 6.18 -3.71 11.20
C LEU A 107 7.05 -3.47 12.43
N VAL A 108 8.28 -4.00 12.45
CA VAL A 108 9.23 -3.86 13.55
C VAL A 108 9.56 -2.39 13.82
N GLY A 109 9.80 -1.61 12.77
CA GLY A 109 10.08 -0.18 12.90
C GLY A 109 8.87 0.60 13.46
N GLY A 110 7.64 0.23 13.08
CA GLY A 110 6.45 0.82 13.67
C GLY A 110 6.30 0.47 15.15
N ILE A 111 6.50 -0.80 15.50
CA ILE A 111 6.48 -1.28 16.89
C ILE A 111 7.53 -0.58 17.75
N TYR A 112 8.74 -0.40 17.21
CA TYR A 112 9.84 0.23 17.93
C TYR A 112 9.62 1.73 18.14
N LEU A 113 9.15 2.46 17.13
CA LEU A 113 9.03 3.92 17.17
C LEU A 113 7.76 4.40 17.87
N TYR A 114 6.68 3.62 17.88
CA TYR A 114 5.37 4.05 18.36
C TYR A 114 5.09 3.55 19.78
N SER A 115 5.87 3.99 20.77
CA SER A 115 5.82 3.48 22.17
C SER A 115 4.45 3.53 22.90
N HIS A 116 3.42 4.19 22.36
CA HIS A 116 2.07 4.30 22.95
C HIS A 116 1.08 3.30 22.31
N PHE A 117 1.52 2.06 22.11
CA PHE A 117 0.68 1.01 21.57
C PHE A 117 -0.48 0.68 22.51
N ASN A 118 -1.71 0.91 22.04
CA ASN A 118 -2.87 0.28 22.64
C ASN A 118 -3.20 -0.96 21.82
N ILE A 119 -2.53 -2.06 22.17
CA ILE A 119 -2.58 -3.36 21.47
C ILE A 119 -4.02 -3.79 21.17
N LEU A 120 -4.94 -3.56 22.10
CA LEU A 120 -6.36 -3.87 21.93
C LEU A 120 -7.02 -3.02 20.84
N LYS A 121 -6.75 -1.71 20.78
CA LYS A 121 -7.27 -0.81 19.73
C LYS A 121 -6.70 -1.15 18.35
N ASP A 122 -5.45 -1.60 18.29
CA ASP A 122 -4.80 -1.89 17.02
C ASP A 122 -5.24 -3.25 16.45
N LEU A 123 -5.35 -4.28 17.30
CA LEU A 123 -5.94 -5.57 16.92
C LEU A 123 -7.39 -5.42 16.48
N THR A 124 -8.19 -4.60 17.19
CA THR A 124 -9.57 -4.32 16.79
C THR A 124 -9.62 -3.56 15.47
N SER A 125 -8.74 -2.59 15.24
CA SER A 125 -8.66 -1.85 13.96
C SER A 125 -8.29 -2.77 12.79
N ILE A 126 -7.33 -3.68 12.99
CA ILE A 126 -6.96 -4.69 12.00
C ILE A 126 -8.14 -5.62 11.72
N ALA A 127 -8.81 -6.12 12.78
CA ALA A 127 -9.97 -6.99 12.63
C ALA A 127 -11.11 -6.30 11.88
N ILE A 128 -11.42 -5.05 12.21
CA ILE A 128 -12.42 -4.23 11.51
C ILE A 128 -12.01 -4.07 10.04
N ALA A 129 -10.75 -3.77 9.74
CA ALA A 129 -10.28 -3.64 8.36
C ALA A 129 -10.46 -4.94 7.56
N PHE A 130 -10.19 -6.10 8.17
CA PHE A 130 -10.44 -7.40 7.54
C PHE A 130 -11.93 -7.67 7.29
N ILE A 131 -12.80 -7.36 8.26
CA ILE A 131 -14.25 -7.51 8.12
C ILE A 131 -14.77 -6.59 7.01
N LEU A 132 -14.37 -5.32 7.02
CA LEU A 132 -14.78 -4.33 6.03
C LEU A 132 -14.32 -4.73 4.63
N PHE A 133 -13.08 -5.22 4.51
CA PHE A 133 -12.56 -5.79 3.27
C PHE A 133 -13.44 -6.94 2.76
N TYR A 134 -13.80 -7.87 3.65
CA TYR A 134 -14.63 -9.01 3.28
C TYR A 134 -16.04 -8.59 2.83
N LEU A 135 -16.65 -7.62 3.51
CA LEU A 135 -17.95 -7.05 3.14
C LEU A 135 -17.90 -6.34 1.79
N LEU A 136 -16.94 -5.43 1.59
CA LEU A 136 -16.75 -4.72 0.31
C LEU A 136 -16.48 -5.68 -0.84
N LYS A 137 -15.72 -6.75 -0.57
CA LYS A 137 -15.49 -7.84 -1.51
C LYS A 137 -16.79 -8.55 -1.87
N LYS A 138 -17.60 -8.92 -0.88
CA LYS A 138 -18.88 -9.62 -1.08
C LYS A 138 -19.89 -8.76 -1.86
N LEU A 139 -19.86 -7.45 -1.63
CA LEU A 139 -20.70 -6.45 -2.31
C LEU A 139 -20.24 -6.13 -3.74
N GLY A 140 -19.15 -6.72 -4.23
CA GLY A 140 -18.67 -6.50 -5.60
C GLY A 140 -18.11 -5.10 -5.86
N VAL A 141 -17.88 -4.29 -4.81
CA VAL A 141 -17.39 -2.90 -4.93
C VAL A 141 -16.05 -2.84 -5.69
N PHE A 142 -15.21 -3.87 -5.55
CA PHE A 142 -13.92 -3.94 -6.22
C PHE A 142 -14.01 -4.33 -7.70
N GLU A 143 -15.14 -4.88 -8.15
CA GLU A 143 -15.38 -5.25 -9.55
C GLU A 143 -15.92 -4.10 -10.39
N ILE A 144 -16.34 -3.01 -9.75
CA ILE A 144 -16.78 -1.79 -10.44
C ILE A 144 -15.58 -1.23 -11.21
N SER A 145 -15.64 -1.36 -12.54
CA SER A 145 -14.67 -0.82 -13.48
C SER A 145 -14.82 0.70 -13.51
N THR A 146 -13.90 1.40 -12.86
CA THR A 146 -13.81 2.87 -12.93
C THR A 146 -13.33 3.35 -14.31
N GLU A 147 -13.00 2.44 -15.24
CA GLU A 147 -12.63 2.78 -16.62
C GLU A 147 -13.71 3.57 -17.35
N ALA A 148 -14.99 3.43 -16.99
CA ALA A 148 -16.08 4.23 -17.54
C ALA A 148 -16.16 5.66 -16.95
N PHE A 149 -15.52 5.91 -15.81
CA PHE A 149 -15.61 7.18 -15.07
C PHE A 149 -14.30 7.97 -15.03
N ILE A 150 -13.20 7.43 -15.57
CA ILE A 150 -11.90 8.09 -15.59
C ILE A 150 -11.74 8.80 -16.94
N PRO A 151 -11.73 10.15 -16.98
CA PRO A 151 -11.51 10.91 -18.21
C PRO A 151 -10.14 10.54 -18.82
N GLU A 152 -10.02 10.55 -20.16
CA GLU A 152 -8.75 10.19 -20.84
C GLU A 152 -7.54 10.99 -20.33
N GLN A 153 -7.77 12.22 -19.88
CA GLN A 153 -6.77 13.12 -19.28
C GLN A 153 -6.04 12.49 -18.07
N PHE A 154 -6.68 11.56 -17.36
CA PHE A 154 -6.11 10.90 -16.18
C PHE A 154 -5.27 9.66 -16.51
N ARG A 155 -5.21 9.21 -17.79
CA ARG A 155 -4.35 8.08 -18.20
C ARG A 155 -2.86 8.43 -18.18
N SER A 156 -2.47 9.69 -18.45
CA SER A 156 -1.06 10.13 -18.40
C SER A 156 -0.58 10.47 -16.98
N LEU A 157 -1.52 10.80 -16.09
CA LEU A 157 -1.26 11.22 -14.71
C LEU A 157 -0.39 10.23 -13.93
N GLY A 158 -0.50 8.92 -14.18
CA GLY A 158 0.35 7.93 -13.53
C GLY A 158 1.85 8.05 -13.87
N LYS A 159 2.20 8.44 -15.10
CA LYS A 159 3.61 8.67 -15.51
C LYS A 159 4.13 9.98 -14.93
N GLU A 160 3.29 11.02 -14.95
CA GLU A 160 3.60 12.34 -14.43
C GLU A 160 3.79 12.32 -12.91
N ILE A 161 2.90 11.66 -12.16
CA ILE A 161 3.02 11.49 -10.71
C ILE A 161 4.34 10.82 -10.34
N ASN A 162 4.75 9.78 -11.08
CA ASN A 162 6.04 9.13 -10.81
C ASN A 162 7.24 10.08 -11.04
N ALA A 163 7.19 10.92 -12.08
CA ALA A 163 8.23 11.91 -12.35
C ALA A 163 8.26 13.00 -11.27
N TYR A 164 7.09 13.51 -10.86
CA TYR A 164 6.99 14.50 -9.79
C TYR A 164 7.42 13.93 -8.43
N MET A 165 7.06 12.68 -8.12
CA MET A 165 7.50 12.00 -6.90
C MET A 165 9.01 11.77 -6.88
N PHE A 166 9.62 11.43 -8.02
CA PHE A 166 11.07 11.32 -8.13
C PHE A 166 11.74 12.67 -7.87
N LEU A 167 11.26 13.74 -8.53
CA LEU A 167 11.79 15.09 -8.35
C LEU A 167 11.62 15.58 -6.91
N PHE A 168 10.44 15.37 -6.32
CA PHE A 168 10.17 15.70 -4.92
C PHE A 168 11.10 14.95 -3.96
N THR A 169 11.30 13.65 -4.18
CA THR A 169 12.20 12.84 -3.35
C THR A 169 13.66 13.30 -3.48
N ALA A 170 14.10 13.62 -4.69
CA ALA A 170 15.45 14.15 -4.93
C ALA A 170 15.65 15.50 -4.22
N LEU A 171 14.65 16.38 -4.27
CA LEU A 171 14.65 17.67 -3.57
C LEU A 171 14.70 17.48 -2.05
N LEU A 172 13.90 16.55 -1.53
CA LEU A 172 13.88 16.22 -0.10
C LEU A 172 15.22 15.68 0.38
N LEU A 173 15.84 14.78 -0.38
CA LEU A 173 17.18 14.26 -0.09
C LEU A 173 18.23 15.36 -0.13
N LEU A 174 18.15 16.26 -1.11
CA LEU A 174 19.08 17.39 -1.22
C LEU A 174 18.95 18.33 -0.02
N PHE A 175 17.72 18.65 0.40
CA PHE A 175 17.49 19.39 1.63
C PHE A 175 18.02 18.66 2.86
N LEU A 176 17.73 17.37 2.99
CA LEU A 176 18.14 16.57 4.15
C LEU A 176 19.68 16.43 4.25
N LEU A 177 20.38 16.38 3.12
CA LEU A 177 21.83 16.20 3.05
C LEU A 177 22.62 17.52 3.07
N ASN A 178 22.01 18.65 2.68
CA ASN A 178 22.65 19.97 2.75
C ASN A 178 22.36 20.73 4.05
N PHE A 179 21.37 20.32 4.85
CA PHE A 179 21.05 20.93 6.15
C PHE A 179 21.55 20.10 7.36
N LEU A 180 22.44 19.13 7.12
CA LEU A 180 23.07 18.29 8.15
C LEU A 180 24.58 18.54 8.20
#